data_AF-A0A497DFU7-F1
#
_entry.id   AF-A0A497DFU7-F1
#
_cell.length_a   1.000
_cell.length_b   1.000
_cell.length_c   1.000
_cell.angle_alpha   90.00
_cell.angle_beta   90.00
_cell.angle_gamma   90.00
#
_symmetry.space_group_name_H-M   'P 1'
#
loop_
_entity.id
_entity.type
_entity.pdbx_description
1 polymer ?
#
loop_
_entity_poly.entity_id
_entity_poly.type
_entity_poly.pdbx_seq_one_letter_code
_entity_poly.pdbx_strand_id
1 'polypeptide(L)'
;MHIKSLKQFKMKKLKHIFDYMFYMAYAREEKRWAANSLLQGLLSISLIIDLYLFIIISILTKMVFKISIFSFPEKKAIIFIIIIQTIIFIISYFIYGYGKRYVRIIEKYNKENKNERKSNRLAVYLFVSLSVLIGVILFIVSVQH
;
A
#
# COMPACT_ATOMS: atom_id res chain seq x y z
N MET A 1 -16.70 3.65 -26.90
CA MET A 1 -17.39 3.44 -25.60
C MET A 1 -16.67 2.45 -24.63
N HIS A 2 -15.61 1.74 -25.02
CA HIS A 2 -14.96 0.69 -24.20
C HIS A 2 -13.96 1.15 -23.11
N ILE A 3 -13.47 2.39 -23.12
CA ILE A 3 -12.38 2.82 -22.23
C ILE A 3 -12.85 3.05 -20.78
N LYS A 4 -14.11 3.47 -20.56
CA LYS A 4 -14.66 3.73 -19.22
C LYS A 4 -14.83 2.44 -18.39
N SER A 5 -15.18 1.32 -19.02
CA SER A 5 -15.39 0.04 -18.31
C SER A 5 -14.07 -0.57 -17.81
N LEU A 6 -12.99 -0.47 -18.60
CA LEU A 6 -11.66 -0.95 -18.24
C LEU A 6 -11.06 -0.21 -17.03
N LYS A 7 -11.21 1.12 -16.97
CA LYS A 7 -10.73 1.92 -15.82
C LYS A 7 -11.47 1.55 -14.53
N GLN A 8 -12.80 1.43 -14.59
CA GLN A 8 -13.61 1.06 -13.44
C GLN A 8 -13.27 -0.35 -12.92
N PHE A 9 -13.05 -1.29 -13.83
CA PHE A 9 -12.66 -2.66 -13.46
C PHE A 9 -11.29 -2.69 -12.76
N LYS A 10 -10.29 -1.99 -13.30
CA LYS A 10 -8.95 -1.89 -12.68
C LYS A 10 -9.01 -1.26 -11.29
N MET A 11 -9.77 -0.18 -11.12
CA MET A 11 -9.94 0.47 -9.81
C MET A 11 -10.61 -0.45 -8.79
N LYS A 12 -11.64 -1.21 -9.20
CA LYS A 12 -12.29 -2.18 -8.31
C LYS A 12 -11.34 -3.29 -7.86
N LYS A 13 -10.51 -3.83 -8.77
CA LYS A 13 -9.51 -4.85 -8.43
C LYS A 13 -8.44 -4.32 -7.48
N LEU A 14 -7.92 -3.14 -7.76
CA LEU A 14 -6.89 -2.53 -6.92
C LEU A 14 -7.43 -2.23 -5.51
N LYS A 15 -8.65 -1.67 -5.42
CA LYS A 15 -9.33 -1.45 -4.14
C LYS A 15 -9.50 -2.77 -3.38
N HIS A 16 -9.92 -3.84 -4.05
CA HIS A 16 -10.08 -5.15 -3.40
C HIS A 16 -8.75 -5.69 -2.83
N ILE A 17 -7.63 -5.49 -3.52
CA ILE A 17 -6.31 -5.87 -3.02
C ILE A 17 -5.97 -5.08 -1.74
N PHE A 18 -6.14 -3.74 -1.77
CA PHE A 18 -5.86 -2.92 -0.59
C PHE A 18 -6.81 -3.21 0.59
N ASP A 19 -8.12 -3.36 0.34
CA ASP A 19 -9.08 -3.75 1.38
C ASP A 19 -8.70 -5.11 2.00
N TYR A 20 -8.23 -6.07 1.20
CA TYR A 20 -7.80 -7.37 1.70
C TYR A 20 -6.46 -7.31 2.45
N MET A 21 -5.54 -6.46 2.03
CA MET A 21 -4.31 -6.17 2.77
C MET A 21 -4.61 -5.58 4.14
N PHE A 22 -5.59 -4.66 4.22
CA PHE A 22 -6.06 -4.08 5.48
C PHE A 22 -6.52 -5.18 6.39
N TYR A 23 -7.41 -6.03 5.87
CA TYR A 23 -7.98 -7.15 6.60
C TYR A 23 -6.90 -8.12 7.09
N MET A 24 -5.91 -8.47 6.26
CA MET A 24 -4.80 -9.35 6.66
C MET A 24 -3.98 -8.76 7.80
N ALA A 25 -3.65 -7.46 7.73
CA ALA A 25 -2.92 -6.78 8.79
C ALA A 25 -3.74 -6.70 10.07
N TYR A 26 -5.01 -6.28 9.96
CA TYR A 26 -5.95 -6.23 11.08
C TYR A 26 -6.12 -7.61 11.75
N ALA A 27 -6.42 -8.66 10.97
CA ALA A 27 -6.68 -10.00 11.49
C ALA A 27 -5.42 -10.69 12.05
N ARG A 28 -4.22 -10.29 11.61
CA ARG A 28 -2.96 -10.74 12.21
C ARG A 28 -2.78 -10.15 13.60
N GLU A 29 -3.11 -8.87 13.75
CA GLU A 29 -2.88 -8.14 14.99
C GLU A 29 -4.03 -8.25 15.98
N GLU A 30 -5.27 -8.43 15.55
CA GLU A 30 -6.39 -8.77 16.44
C GLU A 30 -6.12 -10.07 17.23
N LYS A 31 -5.46 -11.04 16.58
CA LYS A 31 -5.02 -12.28 17.24
C LYS A 31 -3.93 -12.09 18.29
N ARG A 32 -3.23 -10.95 18.28
CA ARG A 32 -2.06 -10.68 19.13
C ARG A 32 -2.32 -9.58 20.15
N TRP A 33 -3.06 -8.54 19.77
CA TRP A 33 -3.27 -7.27 20.50
C TRP A 33 -4.65 -6.68 20.14
N ALA A 34 -5.74 -7.19 20.72
CA ALA A 34 -7.11 -6.78 20.41
C ALA A 34 -7.38 -5.26 20.52
N ALA A 35 -6.66 -4.55 21.41
CA ALA A 35 -6.88 -3.12 21.64
C ALA A 35 -6.33 -2.20 20.53
N ASN A 36 -5.35 -2.64 19.73
CA ASN A 36 -4.62 -1.78 18.78
C ASN A 36 -4.66 -2.27 17.32
N SER A 37 -5.47 -3.27 17.00
CA SER A 37 -5.55 -3.91 15.67
C SER A 37 -5.88 -2.94 14.53
N LEU A 38 -6.73 -1.94 14.78
CA LEU A 38 -7.07 -0.90 13.81
C LEU A 38 -5.85 -0.03 13.45
N LEU A 39 -5.15 0.49 14.46
CA LEU A 39 -3.99 1.36 14.27
C LEU A 39 -2.87 0.61 13.53
N GLN A 40 -2.62 -0.63 13.92
CA GLN A 40 -1.60 -1.45 13.25
C GLN A 40 -1.99 -1.81 11.82
N GLY A 41 -3.28 -2.08 11.56
CA GLY A 41 -3.79 -2.28 10.20
C GLY A 41 -3.60 -1.04 9.32
N LEU A 42 -3.88 0.15 9.86
CA LEU A 42 -3.67 1.43 9.19
C LEU A 42 -2.18 1.69 8.91
N LEU A 43 -1.31 1.49 9.90
CA LEU A 43 0.13 1.64 9.73
C LEU A 43 0.68 0.69 8.65
N SER A 44 0.27 -0.58 8.71
CA SER A 44 0.72 -1.60 7.75
C SER A 44 0.36 -1.23 6.31
N ILE A 45 -0.86 -0.74 6.08
CA ILE A 45 -1.25 -0.27 4.75
C ILE A 45 -0.52 1.00 4.35
N SER A 46 -0.39 1.94 5.28
CA SER A 46 0.25 3.23 5.00
C SER A 46 1.68 2.99 4.52
N LEU A 47 2.43 2.12 5.20
CA LEU A 47 3.78 1.73 4.80
C LEU A 47 3.86 1.11 3.40
N ILE A 48 2.86 0.30 3.00
CA ILE A 48 2.87 -0.32 1.67
C ILE A 48 2.49 0.70 0.59
N ILE A 49 1.55 1.60 0.89
CA ILE A 49 1.23 2.73 0.01
C ILE A 49 2.45 3.66 -0.13
N ASP A 50 3.16 3.94 0.97
CA ASP A 50 4.40 4.72 0.98
C ASP A 50 5.43 4.08 0.05
N LEU A 51 5.68 2.77 0.18
CA LEU A 51 6.60 2.03 -0.68
C LEU A 51 6.21 2.15 -2.16
N TYR A 52 4.92 1.98 -2.46
CA TYR A 52 4.42 2.04 -3.84
C TYR A 52 4.54 3.45 -4.43
N LEU A 53 4.20 4.49 -3.66
CA LEU A 53 4.34 5.88 -4.06
C LEU A 53 5.82 6.27 -4.21
N PHE A 54 6.68 5.81 -3.30
CA PHE A 54 8.12 6.02 -3.40
C PHE A 54 8.69 5.44 -4.70
N ILE A 55 8.27 4.24 -5.09
CA ILE A 55 8.63 3.62 -6.37
C ILE A 55 8.19 4.48 -7.55
N ILE A 56 6.92 4.92 -7.56
CA ILE A 56 6.37 5.74 -8.65
C ILE A 56 7.12 7.07 -8.76
N ILE A 57 7.32 7.76 -7.63
CA ILE A 57 8.00 9.06 -7.60
C ILE A 57 9.45 8.87 -8.07
N SER A 58 10.15 7.82 -7.63
CA SER A 58 11.52 7.51 -8.07
C SER A 58 11.63 7.29 -9.58
N ILE A 59 10.67 6.57 -10.18
CA ILE A 59 10.61 6.39 -11.64
C ILE A 59 10.38 7.74 -12.32
N LEU A 60 9.39 8.51 -11.86
CA LEU A 60 9.01 9.78 -12.47
C LEU A 60 10.13 10.81 -12.39
N THR A 61 10.81 10.94 -11.25
CA THR A 61 11.92 11.89 -11.10
C THR A 61 13.10 11.51 -11.98
N LYS A 62 13.42 10.22 -12.08
CA LYS A 62 14.49 9.74 -12.97
C LYS A 62 14.14 9.98 -14.45
N MET A 63 12.88 9.74 -14.85
CA MET A 63 12.44 9.95 -16.23
C MET A 63 12.37 11.43 -16.62
N VAL A 64 11.83 12.28 -15.76
CA VAL A 64 11.53 13.69 -16.09
C VAL A 64 12.72 14.59 -15.81
N PHE A 65 13.36 14.46 -14.65
CA PHE A 65 14.41 15.36 -14.21
C PHE A 65 15.81 14.77 -14.40
N LYS A 66 15.94 13.48 -14.74
CA LYS A 66 17.21 12.74 -14.78
C LYS A 66 18.00 12.81 -13.46
N ILE A 67 17.31 13.09 -12.36
CA ILE A 67 17.87 13.20 -11.01
C ILE A 67 17.43 11.98 -10.20
N SER A 68 18.36 11.41 -9.45
CA SER A 68 18.09 10.37 -8.47
C SER A 68 17.56 10.98 -7.18
N ILE A 69 16.48 10.40 -6.61
CA ILE A 69 15.95 10.83 -5.30
C ILE A 69 16.98 10.61 -4.18
N PHE A 70 17.91 9.67 -4.38
CA PHE A 70 19.00 9.39 -3.46
C PHE A 70 20.08 10.49 -3.42
N SER A 71 20.04 11.47 -4.33
CA SER A 71 20.97 12.60 -4.36
C SER A 71 20.58 13.75 -3.42
N PHE A 72 19.43 13.68 -2.75
CA PHE A 72 18.99 14.73 -1.82
C PHE A 72 19.79 14.71 -0.50
N PRO A 73 20.07 15.88 0.11
CA PRO A 73 20.71 15.94 1.42
C PRO A 73 19.88 15.20 2.48
N GLU A 74 20.51 14.27 3.19
CA GLU A 74 19.86 13.30 4.08
C GLU A 74 18.83 13.94 5.03
N LYS A 75 19.19 15.05 5.69
CA LYS A 75 18.32 15.73 6.66
C LYS A 75 17.02 16.27 6.05
N LYS A 76 17.08 16.84 4.84
CA LYS A 76 15.88 17.37 4.15
C LYS A 76 15.02 16.23 3.60
N ALA A 77 15.65 15.16 3.11
CA ALA A 77 14.96 13.99 2.61
C ALA A 77 14.15 13.28 3.73
N ILE A 78 14.73 13.12 4.92
CA ILE A 78 14.05 12.50 6.06
C ILE A 78 12.77 13.26 6.45
N ILE A 79 12.86 14.58 6.59
CA ILE A 79 11.69 15.42 6.95
C ILE A 79 10.59 15.29 5.88
N PHE A 80 10.98 15.32 4.60
CA PHE A 80 10.03 15.18 3.49
C PHE A 80 9.33 13.81 3.49
N ILE A 81 10.06 12.73 3.75
CA ILE A 81 9.51 11.37 3.86
C ILE A 81 8.50 11.30 5.02
N ILE A 82 8.84 11.85 6.18
CA ILE A 82 7.95 11.87 7.35
C ILE A 82 6.64 12.63 7.04
N ILE A 83 6.72 13.77 6.35
CA ILE A 83 5.54 14.54 5.93
C ILE A 83 4.66 13.72 5.00
N ILE A 84 5.25 13.10 3.97
CA ILE A 84 4.52 12.24 3.02
C ILE A 84 3.84 11.09 3.75
N GLN A 85 4.57 10.39 4.61
CA GLN A 85 4.06 9.28 5.40
C GLN A 85 2.89 9.72 6.31
N THR A 86 3.01 10.89 6.94
CA THR A 86 1.94 11.45 7.78
C THR A 86 0.69 11.74 6.96
N ILE A 87 0.84 12.34 5.76
CA ILE A 87 -0.29 12.62 4.85
C ILE A 87 -0.96 11.31 4.42
N ILE A 88 -0.18 10.30 4.01
CA ILE A 88 -0.69 9.00 3.58
C ILE A 88 -1.40 8.27 4.72
N PHE A 89 -0.87 8.38 5.94
CA PHE A 89 -1.51 7.83 7.13
C PHE A 89 -2.87 8.49 7.39
N ILE A 90 -2.95 9.83 7.34
CA ILE A 90 -4.20 10.58 7.50
C ILE A 90 -5.21 10.17 6.42
N ILE A 91 -4.80 10.06 5.16
CA ILE A 91 -5.65 9.60 4.06
C ILE A 91 -6.15 8.18 4.33
N SER A 92 -5.26 7.28 4.74
CA SER A 92 -5.61 5.90 5.08
C SER A 92 -6.60 5.83 6.23
N TYR A 93 -6.44 6.68 7.25
CA TYR A 93 -7.39 6.82 8.34
C TYR A 93 -8.78 7.24 7.83
N PHE A 94 -8.88 8.23 6.93
CA PHE A 94 -10.17 8.63 6.37
C PHE A 94 -10.80 7.58 5.44
N ILE A 95 -9.98 6.81 4.72
CA ILE A 95 -10.48 5.75 3.84
C ILE A 95 -11.02 4.57 4.66
N TYR A 96 -10.27 4.11 5.66
CA TYR A 96 -10.53 2.86 6.39
C TYR A 96 -11.10 3.06 7.80
N GLY A 97 -10.57 4.01 8.57
CA GLY A 97 -10.96 4.26 9.96
C GLY A 97 -12.24 5.09 10.09
N TYR A 98 -12.38 6.16 9.31
CA TYR A 98 -13.49 7.10 9.43
C TYR A 98 -14.85 6.43 9.19
N GLY A 99 -15.81 6.68 10.08
CA GLY A 99 -17.15 6.11 9.99
C GLY A 99 -17.20 4.57 10.10
N LYS A 100 -16.21 3.94 10.75
CA LYS A 100 -16.14 2.49 10.96
C LYS A 100 -16.16 1.67 9.66
N ARG A 101 -15.68 2.22 8.55
CA ARG A 101 -15.62 1.51 7.25
C ARG A 101 -14.85 0.20 7.33
N TYR A 102 -13.83 0.14 8.17
CA TYR A 102 -13.05 -1.06 8.46
C TYR A 102 -13.92 -2.24 8.93
N VAL A 103 -15.02 -2.00 9.65
CA VAL A 103 -15.95 -3.05 10.11
C VAL A 103 -16.56 -3.78 8.91
N ARG A 104 -16.98 -3.05 7.88
CA ARG A 104 -17.54 -3.66 6.65
C ARG A 104 -16.51 -4.51 5.91
N ILE A 105 -15.25 -4.07 5.91
CA ILE A 105 -14.14 -4.81 5.30
C ILE A 105 -13.92 -6.12 6.05
N ILE A 106 -13.88 -6.07 7.39
CA ILE A 106 -13.73 -7.26 8.24
C ILE A 106 -14.90 -8.22 8.05
N GLU A 107 -16.14 -7.74 8.13
CA GLU A 107 -17.34 -8.56 7.94
C GLU A 107 -17.38 -9.24 6.57
N LYS A 108 -16.98 -8.52 5.51
CA LYS A 108 -16.89 -9.05 4.16
C LYS A 108 -15.90 -10.21 4.09
N TYR A 109 -14.69 -10.04 4.61
CA TYR A 109 -13.61 -11.02 4.45
C TYR A 109 -13.60 -12.14 5.52
N ASN A 110 -14.31 -11.96 6.63
CA ASN A 110 -14.53 -13.01 7.62
C ASN A 110 -15.41 -14.15 7.08
N LYS A 111 -16.31 -13.85 6.14
CA LYS A 111 -17.24 -14.81 5.54
C LYS A 111 -16.63 -15.64 4.39
N GLU A 112 -15.38 -15.39 4.01
CA GLU A 112 -14.74 -16.09 2.90
C GLU A 112 -14.46 -17.56 3.22
N ASN A 113 -14.65 -18.41 2.20
CA ASN A 113 -14.28 -19.81 2.26
C ASN A 113 -12.75 -19.99 2.17
N LYS A 114 -12.25 -21.21 2.43
CA LYS A 114 -10.80 -21.51 2.44
C LYS A 114 -10.13 -21.22 1.09
N ASN A 115 -10.82 -21.46 -0.03
CA ASN A 115 -10.27 -21.30 -1.38
C ASN A 115 -10.15 -19.82 -1.77
N GLU A 116 -11.20 -19.03 -1.50
CA GLU A 116 -11.22 -17.58 -1.66
C GLU A 116 -10.10 -16.94 -0.83
N ARG A 117 -9.99 -17.32 0.44
CA ARG A 117 -8.96 -16.82 1.33
C ARG A 117 -7.55 -17.07 0.81
N LYS A 118 -7.30 -18.27 0.24
CA LYS A 118 -6.00 -18.63 -0.37
C LYS A 118 -5.73 -17.80 -1.62
N SER A 119 -6.71 -17.65 -2.50
CA SER A 119 -6.60 -16.87 -3.73
C SER A 119 -6.31 -15.38 -3.44
N ASN A 120 -7.06 -14.77 -2.53
CA ASN A 120 -6.87 -13.37 -2.15
C ASN A 120 -5.52 -13.14 -1.45
N ARG A 121 -5.08 -14.07 -0.58
CA ARG A 121 -3.74 -14.00 0.03
C ARG A 121 -2.66 -14.06 -1.03
N LEU A 122 -2.78 -14.97 -2.00
CA LEU A 122 -1.82 -15.10 -3.08
C LEU A 122 -1.76 -13.80 -3.90
N ALA A 123 -2.91 -13.21 -4.23
CA ALA A 123 -2.97 -11.94 -4.96
C ALA A 123 -2.25 -10.80 -4.20
N VAL A 124 -2.46 -10.70 -2.88
CA VAL A 124 -1.76 -9.73 -2.04
C VAL A 124 -0.26 -9.99 -2.00
N TYR A 125 0.17 -11.24 -1.78
CA TYR A 125 1.59 -11.56 -1.74
C TYR A 125 2.27 -11.28 -3.07
N LEU A 126 1.64 -11.64 -4.20
CA LEU A 126 2.17 -11.31 -5.53
C LEU A 126 2.29 -9.80 -5.71
N PHE A 127 1.29 -9.03 -5.28
CA PHE A 127 1.33 -7.57 -5.37
C PHE A 127 2.47 -6.96 -4.54
N VAL A 128 2.62 -7.40 -3.29
CA VAL A 128 3.68 -6.93 -2.39
C VAL A 128 5.05 -7.35 -2.89
N SER A 129 5.25 -8.62 -3.25
CA SER A 129 6.51 -9.13 -3.78
C SER A 129 6.92 -8.43 -5.06
N LEU A 130 5.97 -8.18 -5.97
CA LEU A 130 6.25 -7.43 -7.20
C LEU A 130 6.64 -5.98 -6.90
N SER A 131 5.98 -5.34 -5.94
CA SER A 131 6.32 -3.97 -5.52
C SER A 131 7.73 -3.91 -4.93
N VAL A 132 8.08 -4.84 -4.04
CA VAL A 132 9.43 -4.94 -3.46
C VAL A 132 10.47 -5.19 -4.55
N LEU A 133 10.21 -6.14 -5.46
CA LEU A 133 11.11 -6.49 -6.55
C LEU A 133 11.38 -5.28 -7.47
N ILE A 134 10.34 -4.51 -7.82
CA ILE A 134 10.50 -3.27 -8.59
C ILE A 134 11.34 -2.26 -7.80
N GLY A 135 11.08 -2.08 -6.51
CA GLY A 135 11.85 -1.19 -5.65
C GLY A 135 13.34 -1.55 -5.61
N VAL A 136 13.67 -2.84 -5.49
CA VAL A 136 15.05 -3.35 -5.50
C VAL A 136 15.72 -3.11 -6.85
N ILE A 137 15.03 -3.39 -7.96
CA ILE A 137 15.56 -3.13 -9.31
C ILE A 137 15.87 -1.64 -9.47
N LEU A 138 14.95 -0.76 -9.08
CA LEU A 138 15.16 0.69 -9.18
C LEU A 138 16.34 1.15 -8.32
N PHE A 139 16.47 0.60 -7.12
CA PHE A 139 17.60 0.88 -6.25
C PHE A 139 18.93 0.52 -6.91
N ILE A 140 19.07 -0.72 -7.42
CA ILE A 140 20.29 -1.17 -8.11
C ILE A 140 20.63 -0.25 -9.30
N VAL A 141 19.65 0.02 -10.16
CA VAL A 141 19.83 0.88 -11.35
C VAL A 141 20.11 2.35 -10.96
N SER A 142 19.76 2.77 -9.74
CA SER A 142 20.05 4.11 -9.24
C SER A 142 21.41 4.25 -8.56
N VAL A 143 22.03 3.14 -8.15
CA VAL A 143 23.37 3.13 -7.53
C VAL A 143 24.47 2.97 -8.57
N GLN A 144 24.18 2.30 -9.69
CA GLN A 144 25.13 2.08 -10.79
C GLN A 144 25.33 3.28 -11.72
N HIS A 145 24.51 4.33 -11.59
CA HIS A 145 24.52 5.54 -12.42
C HIS A 145 24.56 6.77 -11.54
#